data_AF-A0A3T0E6S1-F1
#
_entry.id   AF-A0A3T0E6S1-F1
#
_cell.length_a   1.000
_cell.length_b   1.000
_cell.length_c   1.000
_cell.angle_alpha   90.00
_cell.angle_beta   90.00
_cell.angle_gamma   90.00
#
_symmetry.space_group_name_H-M   'P 1'
#
loop_
_entity.id
_entity.type
_entity.pdbx_description
1 polymer ?
#
loop_
_entity_poly.entity_id
_entity_poly.type
_entity_poly.pdbx_seq_one_letter_code
_entity_poly.pdbx_strand_id
1 'polypeptide(L)'
;MVIYAIIAFIGGADTVAARLADPLFEIGMMSGATWGLTPGDLILMLALLFLFVEMVKSSDTGTASIINHGMSMLVFVIGLVLFLLVGQFATSVFFLLVLMALLDTVAGFIVTIVAARRDLAVGGDV
;
A
#
# COMPACT_ATOMS: atom_id res chain seq x y z
N MET A 1 -1.49 -1.40 5.78
CA MET A 1 -1.66 -0.44 6.88
C MET A 1 -2.27 -1.09 8.13
N VAL A 2 -3.54 -1.52 8.09
CA VAL A 2 -4.24 -2.08 9.27
C VAL A 2 -3.53 -3.30 9.87
N ILE A 3 -3.11 -4.26 9.02
CA ILE A 3 -2.40 -5.46 9.48
C ILE A 3 -1.12 -5.09 10.25
N TYR A 4 -0.33 -4.14 9.73
CA TYR A 4 0.86 -3.65 10.42
C TYR A 4 0.50 -2.99 11.76
N ALA A 5 -0.54 -2.15 11.80
CA ALA A 5 -0.97 -1.48 13.02
C ALA A 5 -1.41 -2.48 14.11
N ILE A 6 -2.11 -3.55 13.73
CA ILE A 6 -2.49 -4.63 14.65
C ILE A 6 -1.24 -5.32 15.22
N ILE A 7 -0.28 -5.67 14.36
CA ILE A 7 0.98 -6.31 14.77
C ILE A 7 1.76 -5.39 15.72
N ALA A 8 1.80 -4.09 15.41
CA ALA A 8 2.43 -3.09 16.25
C ALA A 8 1.77 -2.99 17.63
N PHE A 9 0.43 -2.93 17.70
CA PHE A 9 -0.28 -2.84 18.96
C PHE A 9 -0.19 -4.11 19.83
N ILE A 10 -0.14 -5.30 19.23
CA ILE A 10 -0.08 -6.59 19.96
C ILE A 10 1.35 -6.92 20.43
N GLY A 11 2.37 -6.57 19.64
CA GLY A 11 3.75 -7.04 19.83
C GLY A 11 4.54 -6.38 20.96
N GLY A 12 4.02 -5.30 21.57
CA GLY A 12 4.77 -4.52 22.56
C GLY A 12 5.87 -3.63 21.95
N ALA A 13 6.31 -2.63 22.72
CA ALA A 13 7.21 -1.57 22.26
C ALA A 13 8.68 -2.02 22.05
N ASP A 14 9.04 -3.25 22.44
CA ASP A 14 10.37 -3.85 22.27
C ASP A 14 10.60 -4.21 20.78
N THR A 15 10.73 -3.12 20.03
CA THR A 15 11.09 -2.92 18.63
C THR A 15 10.44 -3.89 17.64
N VAL A 16 9.21 -3.54 17.24
CA VAL A 16 8.55 -4.03 16.02
C VAL A 16 9.52 -4.10 14.83
N ALA A 17 10.42 -3.12 14.70
CA ALA A 17 11.50 -3.14 13.70
C ALA A 17 12.37 -4.42 13.74
N ALA A 18 12.77 -4.88 14.93
CA ALA A 18 13.58 -6.09 15.07
C ALA A 18 12.78 -7.36 14.70
N ARG A 19 11.50 -7.42 15.05
CA ARG A 19 10.61 -8.52 14.67
C ARG A 19 10.35 -8.59 13.16
N LEU A 20 10.23 -7.43 12.50
CA LEU A 20 10.07 -7.37 11.05
C LEU A 20 11.34 -7.71 10.28
N ALA A 21 12.51 -7.58 10.90
CA ALA A 21 13.81 -7.85 10.26
C ALA A 21 14.31 -9.29 10.44
N ASP A 22 13.75 -10.03 11.40
CA ASP A 22 14.17 -11.40 11.69
C ASP A 22 13.65 -12.37 10.61
N PRO A 23 14.49 -13.10 9.87
CA PRO A 23 14.05 -14.01 8.82
C PRO A 23 13.18 -15.15 9.36
N LEU A 24 12.03 -15.41 8.72
CA LEU A 24 11.20 -16.58 9.01
C LEU A 24 11.70 -17.81 8.26
N PHE A 25 12.16 -17.60 7.03
CA PHE A 25 12.66 -18.63 6.14
C PHE A 25 13.88 -18.11 5.41
N GLU A 26 14.90 -18.95 5.26
CA GLU A 26 16.06 -18.63 4.44
C GLU A 26 16.05 -19.54 3.21
N ILE A 27 16.18 -18.92 2.04
CA ILE A 27 16.21 -19.61 0.76
C ILE A 27 17.61 -19.44 0.17
N GLY A 28 18.31 -20.56 -0.03
CA GLY A 28 19.59 -20.58 -0.75
C GLY A 28 19.37 -20.26 -2.23
N MET A 29 19.94 -19.17 -2.71
CA MET A 29 19.84 -18.74 -4.10
C MET A 29 20.91 -19.44 -4.96
N MET A 30 20.61 -19.65 -6.25
CA MET A 30 21.59 -20.22 -7.20
C MET A 30 22.82 -19.31 -7.41
N SER A 31 22.73 -18.04 -7.01
CA SER A 31 23.86 -17.11 -6.93
C SER A 31 24.82 -17.38 -5.77
N GLY A 32 24.50 -18.29 -4.85
CA GLY A 32 25.25 -18.57 -3.62
C GLY A 32 24.90 -17.66 -2.44
N ALA A 33 24.03 -16.68 -2.62
CA ALA A 33 23.51 -15.85 -1.53
C ALA A 33 22.37 -16.55 -0.77
N THR A 34 22.17 -16.22 0.50
CA THR A 34 20.97 -16.60 1.25
C THR A 34 19.99 -15.44 1.23
N TRP A 35 18.79 -15.68 0.71
CA TRP A 35 17.70 -14.73 0.79
C TRP A 35 16.83 -15.07 1.99
N GLY A 36 16.91 -14.25 3.04
CA GLY A 36 16.05 -14.35 4.21
C GLY A 36 14.72 -13.65 3.94
N LEU A 37 13.63 -14.41 3.92
CA LEU A 37 12.28 -13.88 3.83
C LEU A 37 11.80 -13.49 5.23
N THR A 38 11.60 -12.19 5.45
CA THR A 38 11.18 -11.65 6.74
C THR A 38 9.65 -11.50 6.83
N PRO A 39 9.07 -11.37 8.03
CA PRO A 39 7.66 -11.03 8.20
C PRO A 39 7.30 -9.69 7.53
N GLY A 40 8.25 -8.75 7.51
CA GLY A 40 8.08 -7.48 6.83
C GLY A 40 7.88 -7.64 5.32
N ASP A 41 8.66 -8.51 4.69
CA ASP A 41 8.57 -8.79 3.26
C ASP A 41 7.21 -9.42 2.90
N LEU A 42 6.69 -10.31 3.74
CA LEU A 42 5.36 -10.90 3.55
C LEU A 42 4.25 -9.85 3.57
N ILE A 43 4.32 -8.91 4.52
CA ILE A 43 3.35 -7.80 4.61
C ILE A 43 3.44 -6.92 3.35
N LEU A 44 4.65 -6.65 2.87
CA LEU A 44 4.86 -5.86 1.65
C LEU A 44 4.32 -6.57 0.40
N MET A 45 4.64 -7.85 0.21
CA MET A 45 4.14 -8.62 -0.93
C MET A 45 2.62 -8.69 -0.94
N LEU A 46 1.98 -8.91 0.21
CA LEU A 46 0.53 -8.93 0.31
C LEU A 46 -0.08 -7.56 0.01
N ALA A 47 0.53 -6.48 0.50
CA ALA A 47 0.06 -5.12 0.22
C ALA A 47 0.20 -4.75 -1.27
N LEU A 48 1.31 -5.14 -1.91
CA LEU A 48 1.50 -4.99 -3.36
C LEU A 48 0.45 -5.77 -4.15
N LEU A 49 0.11 -6.99 -3.72
CA LEU A 49 -0.92 -7.79 -4.37
C LEU A 49 -2.30 -7.11 -4.27
N PHE A 50 -2.66 -6.58 -3.11
CA PHE A 50 -3.91 -5.82 -2.96
C PHE A 50 -3.92 -4.54 -3.79
N LEU A 51 -2.82 -3.78 -3.80
CA LEU A 51 -2.68 -2.61 -4.65
C LEU A 51 -2.87 -2.96 -6.12
N PHE A 52 -2.31 -4.09 -6.57
CA PHE A 52 -2.50 -4.56 -7.94
C PHE A 52 -3.98 -4.87 -8.25
N VAL A 53 -4.67 -5.58 -7.35
CA VAL A 53 -6.10 -5.87 -7.50
C VAL A 53 -6.93 -4.59 -7.56
N GLU A 54 -6.64 -3.63 -6.68
CA GLU A 54 -7.30 -2.32 -6.65
C GLU A 54 -7.04 -1.54 -7.94
N MET A 55 -5.81 -1.54 -8.45
CA MET A 55 -5.49 -0.89 -9.73
C MET A 55 -6.26 -1.51 -10.91
N VAL A 56 -6.33 -2.85 -11.00
CA VAL A 56 -7.12 -3.53 -12.03
C VAL A 56 -8.60 -3.17 -11.91
N LYS A 57 -9.15 -3.15 -10.70
CA LYS A 57 -10.56 -2.82 -10.46
C LYS A 57 -10.88 -1.34 -10.70
N SER A 58 -9.94 -0.43 -10.41
CA SER A 58 -10.10 1.01 -10.63
C SER A 58 -10.14 1.37 -12.12
N SER A 59 -9.67 0.49 -13.00
CA SER A 59 -9.78 0.65 -14.45
C SER A 59 -11.22 0.50 -14.97
N ASP A 60 -12.14 0.04 -14.11
CA ASP A 60 -13.57 -0.02 -14.40
C ASP A 60 -14.26 1.27 -13.92
N THR A 61 -14.79 2.07 -14.86
CA THR A 61 -15.26 3.45 -14.65
C THR A 61 -16.64 3.52 -13.98
N GLY A 62 -16.81 2.90 -12.80
CA GLY A 62 -18.05 2.94 -12.00
C GLY A 62 -17.99 3.84 -10.76
N THR A 63 -19.15 4.16 -10.18
CA THR A 63 -19.33 4.95 -8.93
C THR A 63 -18.54 4.42 -7.72
N ALA A 64 -18.13 3.14 -7.77
CA ALA A 64 -17.24 2.54 -6.78
C ALA A 64 -15.85 3.21 -6.71
N SER A 65 -15.38 3.84 -7.79
CA SER A 65 -14.08 4.51 -7.86
C SER A 65 -13.97 5.71 -6.90
N ILE A 66 -15.06 6.47 -6.71
CA ILE A 66 -15.08 7.67 -5.86
C ILE A 66 -14.95 7.30 -4.37
N ILE A 67 -15.62 6.23 -3.94
CA ILE A 67 -15.56 5.76 -2.54
C ILE A 67 -14.17 5.20 -2.23
N ASN A 68 -13.59 4.43 -3.17
CA ASN A 68 -12.23 3.92 -3.03
C ASN A 68 -11.23 5.06 -2.82
N HIS A 69 -11.38 6.11 -3.63
CA HIS A 69 -10.49 7.25 -3.61
C HIS A 69 -10.47 8.02 -2.27
N GLY A 70 -11.65 8.32 -1.71
CA GLY A 70 -11.77 8.98 -0.41
C GLY A 70 -11.25 8.13 0.75
N MET A 71 -11.49 6.81 0.70
CA MET A 71 -10.99 5.88 1.72
C MET A 71 -9.47 5.76 1.69
N SER A 72 -8.87 5.65 0.50
CA SER A 72 -7.41 5.58 0.35
C SER A 72 -6.70 6.86 0.75
N MET A 73 -7.30 8.02 0.46
CA MET A 73 -6.78 9.32 0.92
C MET A 73 -6.77 9.39 2.46
N LEU A 74 -7.84 8.94 3.12
CA LEU A 74 -7.91 8.89 4.58
C LEU A 74 -6.85 7.94 5.17
N VAL A 75 -6.70 6.74 4.59
CA VAL A 75 -5.70 5.75 5.01
C VAL A 75 -4.29 6.30 4.81
N PHE A 76 -4.02 7.02 3.73
CA PHE A 76 -2.74 7.68 3.48
C PHE A 76 -2.44 8.73 4.56
N VAL A 77 -3.38 9.64 4.86
CA VAL A 77 -3.17 10.69 5.86
C VAL A 77 -2.93 10.10 7.25
N ILE A 78 -3.75 9.14 7.68
CA ILE A 78 -3.58 8.46 8.96
C ILE A 78 -2.23 7.73 9.00
N GLY A 79 -1.89 7.00 7.95
CA GLY A 79 -0.62 6.29 7.83
C GLY A 79 0.58 7.22 7.91
N LEU A 80 0.53 8.37 7.23
CA LEU A 80 1.59 9.37 7.27
C LEU A 80 1.76 9.96 8.66
N VAL A 81 0.67 10.29 9.35
CA VAL A 81 0.71 10.78 10.73
C VAL A 81 1.28 9.73 11.67
N LEU A 82 0.87 8.47 11.55
CA LEU A 82 1.40 7.36 12.35
C LEU A 82 2.90 7.18 12.13
N PHE A 83 3.38 7.23 10.88
CA PHE A 83 4.79 7.09 10.54
C PHE A 83 5.64 8.20 11.17
N LEU A 84 5.16 9.45 11.14
CA LEU A 84 5.91 10.61 11.63
C LEU A 84 5.88 10.75 13.16
N LEU A 85 4.77 10.39 13.81
CA LEU A 85 4.55 10.68 15.23
C LEU A 85 4.74 9.47 16.14
N VAL A 86 4.70 8.25 15.62
CA VAL A 86 4.76 7.03 16.43
C VAL A 86 6.00 6.23 16.08
N GLY A 87 6.99 6.22 16.98
CA GLY A 87 8.31 5.58 16.73
C GLY A 87 8.24 4.11 16.34
N GLN A 88 7.20 3.38 16.76
CA GLN A 88 6.97 1.99 16.38
C GLN A 88 6.73 1.79 14.88
N PHE A 89 6.24 2.83 14.20
CA PHE A 89 5.91 2.82 12.78
C PHE A 89 7.04 3.36 11.90
N ALA A 90 8.14 3.83 12.48
CA ALA A 90 9.31 4.35 11.75
C ALA A 90 10.14 3.22 11.10
N THR A 91 9.50 2.33 10.33
CA THR A 91 10.14 1.23 9.60
C THR A 91 9.96 1.38 8.10
N SER A 92 10.93 0.89 7.32
CA SER A 92 10.86 0.90 5.85
C SER A 92 9.62 0.17 5.34
N VAL A 93 9.20 -0.92 6.00
CA VAL A 93 7.98 -1.64 5.65
C VAL A 93 6.76 -0.75 5.77
N PHE A 94 6.59 -0.04 6.90
CA PHE A 94 5.44 0.84 7.07
C PHE A 94 5.49 2.04 6.12
N PHE A 95 6.68 2.62 5.89
CA PHE A 95 6.86 3.69 4.93
C PHE A 95 6.43 3.27 3.51
N LEU A 96 6.82 2.07 3.05
CA LEU A 96 6.39 1.54 1.76
C LEU A 96 4.87 1.32 1.71
N LEU A 97 4.23 0.89 2.81
CA LEU A 97 2.77 0.83 2.90
C LEU A 97 2.12 2.22 2.82
N VAL A 98 2.73 3.28 3.36
CA VAL A 98 2.27 4.67 3.19
C VAL A 98 2.39 5.09 1.73
N LEU A 99 3.52 4.79 1.08
CA LEU A 99 3.72 5.08 -0.34
C LEU A 99 2.73 4.34 -1.23
N MET A 100 2.38 3.09 -0.92
CA MET A 100 1.33 2.36 -1.64
C MET A 100 -0.02 3.08 -1.55
N ALA A 101 -0.42 3.52 -0.35
CA ALA A 101 -1.66 4.29 -0.18
C ALA A 101 -1.63 5.62 -0.97
N LEU A 102 -0.48 6.31 -0.99
CA LEU A 102 -0.28 7.50 -1.82
C LEU A 102 -0.47 7.19 -3.31
N LEU A 103 0.14 6.11 -3.80
CA LEU A 103 0.06 5.71 -5.20
C LEU A 103 -1.37 5.35 -5.61
N ASP A 104 -2.11 4.64 -4.78
CA ASP A 104 -3.52 4.34 -5.03
C ASP A 104 -4.36 5.62 -5.14
N THR A 105 -4.12 6.58 -4.24
CA THR A 105 -4.78 7.89 -4.31
C THR A 105 -4.44 8.62 -5.61
N VAL A 106 -3.16 8.71 -6.00
CA VAL A 106 -2.76 9.37 -7.25
C VAL A 106 -3.34 8.67 -8.48
N ALA A 107 -3.30 7.35 -8.52
CA ALA A 107 -3.84 6.55 -9.62
C ALA A 107 -5.36 6.78 -9.79
N GLY A 108 -6.12 6.79 -8.69
CA GLY A 108 -7.55 7.05 -8.72
C GLY A 108 -7.92 8.44 -9.30
N PHE A 109 -7.14 9.48 -8.99
CA PHE A 109 -7.34 10.81 -9.59
C PHE A 109 -7.07 10.79 -11.09
N ILE A 110 -5.98 10.14 -11.52
CA ILE A 110 -5.59 10.05 -12.93
C ILE A 110 -6.70 9.36 -13.73
N VAL A 111 -7.23 8.23 -13.26
CA VAL A 111 -8.32 7.51 -13.94
C VAL A 111 -9.55 8.38 -14.08
N THR A 112 -9.94 9.10 -13.02
CA THR A 112 -11.12 10.00 -13.05
C THR A 112 -10.95 11.11 -14.10
N ILE A 113 -9.76 11.73 -14.17
CA ILE A 113 -9.44 12.77 -15.15
C ILE A 113 -9.47 12.20 -16.58
N VAL A 114 -8.89 11.02 -16.80
CA VAL A 114 -8.86 10.39 -18.12
C VAL A 114 -10.27 10.01 -18.59
N ALA A 115 -11.11 9.47 -17.69
CA ALA A 115 -12.51 9.17 -17.99
C ALA A 115 -13.29 10.42 -18.40
N ALA A 116 -13.17 11.52 -17.63
CA ALA A 116 -13.82 12.79 -17.97
C ALA A 116 -13.37 13.34 -19.33
N ARG A 117 -12.08 13.24 -19.66
CA ARG A 117 -11.55 13.66 -20.98
C ARG A 117 -12.08 12.80 -22.12
N ARG A 118 -12.22 11.49 -21.92
CA ARG A 118 -12.79 10.56 -22.91
C ARG A 118 -14.27 10.88 -23.16
N ASP A 119 -15.05 11.12 -22.11
CA ASP A 119 -16.48 11.40 -22.23
C ASP A 119 -16.74 12.71 -22.99
N LEU A 120 -15.89 13.73 -22.79
CA LEU A 120 -15.93 14.99 -23.56
C LEU A 120 -15.59 14.80 -25.05
N ALA A 121 -14.70 13.86 -25.38
CA ALA A 121 -14.36 13.56 -26.77
C ALA A 121 -15.49 12.86 -27.52
N VAL A 122 -16.29 12.03 -26.84
CA VAL A 122 -17.44 11.32 -27.43
C VAL A 122 -18.67 12.22 -27.57
N GLY A 123 -18.84 13.21 -26.68
CA GLY A 123 -19.97 14.16 -26.74
C GLY A 123 -19.87 15.25 -27.81
N GLY A 124 -18.75 15.34 -28.55
CA GLY A 124 -18.52 16.33 -29.61
C GLY A 124 -18.97 15.89 -31.01
N ASP A 125 -19.38 14.63 -31.20
CA ASP A 125 -19.72 14.03 -32.50
C ASP A 125 -21.25 13.90 -32.74
N VAL A 126 -22.08 14.74 -32.10
CA VAL A 126 -23.55 14.79 -32.33
C VAL A 126 -24.03 16.17 -32.77
#